data_AF-A0A2H3D5Y3-F1
#
_entry.id   AF-A0A2H3D5Y3-F1
#
_cell.length_a   1.000
_cell.length_b   1.000
_cell.length_c   1.000
_cell.angle_alpha   90.00
_cell.angle_beta   90.00
_cell.angle_gamma   90.00
#
_symmetry.space_group_name_H-M   'P 1'
#
loop_
_entity.id
_entity.type
_entity.pdbx_description
1 polymer ?
#
loop_
_entity_poly.entity_id
_entity_poly.type
_entity_poly.pdbx_seq_one_letter_code
_entity_poly.pdbx_strand_id
1 'polypeptide(L)'
;MSTTLSADFTTLSNVSKLAIDGSNWPIFRFCLEIGIESKGVWGHFDGTSLSPANPPPSGDTAAVTVLNEWLKKEKEACHYLAQKLKDSTLTELLRLTSVAQMWTALSSKYTALSSHIVADMQHQFDNLKCPDNGNV
;
A
#
# COMPACT_ATOMS: atom_id res chain seq x y z
N MET A 1 -36.98 0.66 13.72
CA MET A 1 -36.13 -0.38 13.11
C MET A 1 -34.84 0.30 12.70
N SER A 2 -33.73 0.01 13.37
CA SER A 2 -32.43 0.62 13.08
C SER A 2 -31.71 -0.25 12.05
N THR A 3 -31.44 0.29 10.87
CA THR A 3 -30.63 -0.34 9.85
C THR A 3 -29.16 -0.26 10.26
N THR A 4 -28.64 -1.36 10.81
CA THR A 4 -27.20 -1.53 11.00
C THR A 4 -26.56 -1.70 9.62
N LEU A 5 -25.96 -0.64 9.09
CA LEU A 5 -24.99 -0.73 8.00
C LEU A 5 -23.76 -1.47 8.54
N SER A 6 -23.73 -2.80 8.35
CA SER A 6 -22.48 -3.56 8.47
C SER A 6 -21.62 -3.19 7.27
N ALA A 7 -20.87 -2.12 7.46
CA ALA A 7 -19.90 -1.63 6.53
C ALA A 7 -18.69 -2.59 6.53
N ASP A 8 -18.72 -3.62 5.67
CA ASP A 8 -17.58 -4.50 5.35
C ASP A 8 -16.47 -3.74 4.57
N PHE A 9 -16.10 -2.54 5.01
CA PHE A 9 -15.16 -1.66 4.28
C PHE A 9 -13.69 -2.02 4.50
N THR A 10 -13.38 -3.00 5.35
CA THR A 10 -12.02 -3.31 5.81
C THR A 10 -11.48 -4.64 5.31
N THR A 11 -12.16 -5.34 4.40
CA THR A 11 -11.56 -6.50 3.75
C THR A 11 -10.62 -6.04 2.64
N LEU A 12 -9.41 -6.59 2.61
CA LEU A 12 -8.42 -6.35 1.54
C LEU A 12 -9.04 -6.53 0.14
N SER A 13 -10.06 -7.38 -0.02
CA SER A 13 -10.79 -7.56 -1.29
C SER A 13 -11.37 -6.26 -1.86
N ASN A 14 -11.82 -5.35 -0.99
CA ASN A 14 -12.51 -4.12 -1.39
C ASN A 14 -11.55 -2.97 -1.74
N VAL A 15 -10.26 -3.13 -1.46
CA VAL A 15 -9.22 -2.17 -1.87
C VAL A 15 -9.12 -2.17 -3.39
N SER A 16 -9.42 -1.03 -4.02
CA SER A 16 -9.24 -0.83 -5.46
C SER A 16 -7.78 -0.97 -5.85
N LYS A 17 -7.49 -1.39 -7.09
CA LYS A 17 -6.13 -1.41 -7.58
C LYS A 17 -5.55 0.01 -7.66
N LEU A 18 -4.24 0.13 -7.47
CA LEU A 18 -3.55 1.40 -7.62
C LEU A 18 -3.64 1.89 -9.07
N ALA A 19 -4.08 3.13 -9.25
CA ALA A 19 -4.09 3.79 -10.55
C ALA A 19 -2.66 4.12 -10.97
N ILE A 20 -2.35 3.97 -12.27
CA ILE A 20 -0.97 4.15 -12.77
C ILE A 20 -0.51 5.61 -12.59
N ASP A 21 -1.45 6.55 -12.72
CA ASP A 21 -1.24 7.99 -12.53
C ASP A 21 -1.14 8.40 -11.05
N GLY A 22 -1.48 7.51 -10.12
CA GLY A 22 -1.47 7.81 -8.68
C GLY A 22 -2.64 8.64 -8.18
N SER A 23 -3.66 8.89 -8.99
CA SER A 23 -4.86 9.67 -8.63
C SER A 23 -5.57 9.15 -7.36
N ASN A 24 -5.58 7.83 -7.15
CA ASN A 24 -6.19 7.21 -5.98
C ASN A 24 -5.20 6.89 -4.85
N TRP A 25 -3.95 7.34 -4.91
CA TRP A 25 -2.89 6.94 -3.96
C TRP A 25 -3.26 7.17 -2.48
N PRO A 26 -3.78 8.33 -2.05
CA PRO A 26 -4.08 8.56 -0.63
C PRO A 26 -5.09 7.55 -0.07
N ILE A 27 -6.17 7.30 -0.82
CA ILE A 27 -7.22 6.35 -0.43
C ILE A 27 -6.72 4.91 -0.55
N PHE A 28 -5.99 4.59 -1.61
CA PHE A 28 -5.37 3.28 -1.81
C PHE A 28 -4.47 2.91 -0.62
N ARG A 29 -3.55 3.80 -0.25
CA ARG A 29 -2.61 3.59 0.85
C ARG A 29 -3.35 3.31 2.15
N PHE A 30 -4.30 4.19 2.50
CA PHE A 30 -5.07 4.08 3.74
C PHE A 30 -5.84 2.75 3.82
N CYS A 31 -6.57 2.38 2.76
CA CYS A 31 -7.34 1.14 2.76
C CYS A 31 -6.46 -0.11 2.70
N LEU A 32 -5.33 -0.06 2.00
CA LEU A 32 -4.38 -1.17 1.95
C LEU A 32 -3.76 -1.41 3.33
N GLU A 33 -3.32 -0.35 4.02
CA GLU A 33 -2.75 -0.43 5.37
C GLU A 33 -3.71 -1.12 6.34
N ILE A 34 -4.96 -0.68 6.42
CA ILE A 34 -5.98 -1.35 7.25
C ILE A 34 -6.18 -2.81 6.84
N GLY A 35 -6.25 -3.08 5.53
CA GLY A 35 -6.41 -4.42 5.00
C GLY A 35 -5.25 -5.35 5.38
N ILE A 36 -4.02 -4.87 5.35
CA ILE A 36 -2.82 -5.61 5.69
C ILE A 36 -2.68 -5.79 7.21
N GLU A 37 -2.98 -4.75 8.00
CA GLU A 37 -3.03 -4.84 9.46
C GLU A 37 -4.01 -5.92 9.92
N SER A 38 -5.20 -6.01 9.29
CA SER A 38 -6.19 -7.06 9.59
C SER A 38 -5.67 -8.48 9.32
N LYS A 39 -4.63 -8.63 8.49
CA LYS A 39 -3.96 -9.90 8.19
C LYS A 39 -2.74 -10.17 9.08
N GLY A 40 -2.34 -9.21 9.91
CA GLY A 40 -1.22 -9.37 10.84
C GLY A 40 0.15 -9.43 10.16
N VAL A 41 0.30 -8.85 8.96
CA VAL A 41 1.57 -8.84 8.21
C VAL A 41 2.10 -7.42 7.94
N TRP A 42 1.52 -6.38 8.53
CA TRP A 42 1.95 -4.99 8.37
C TRP A 42 3.43 -4.77 8.73
N GLY A 43 3.93 -5.48 9.75
CA GLY A 43 5.33 -5.37 10.15
C GLY A 43 6.34 -5.71 9.04
N HIS A 44 5.93 -6.46 8.02
CA HIS A 44 6.76 -6.72 6.85
C HIS A 44 6.82 -5.53 5.89
N PHE A 45 5.76 -4.71 5.82
CA PHE A 45 5.69 -3.52 4.96
C PHE A 45 6.48 -2.34 5.55
N ASP A 46 6.33 -2.09 6.85
CA ASP A 46 7.01 -0.98 7.55
C ASP A 46 8.45 -1.34 8.00
N GLY A 47 8.81 -2.62 7.91
CA GLY A 47 10.13 -3.14 8.27
C GLY A 47 10.33 -3.38 9.77
N THR A 48 9.29 -3.26 10.60
CA THR A 48 9.37 -3.58 12.04
C THR A 48 9.52 -5.08 12.30
N SER A 49 9.00 -5.94 11.42
CA SER A 49 9.25 -7.38 11.42
C SER A 49 10.60 -7.70 10.76
N LEU A 50 11.68 -7.55 11.52
CA LEU A 50 13.04 -7.82 11.05
C LEU A 50 13.21 -9.26 10.55
N SER A 51 13.91 -9.41 9.43
CA SER A 51 14.26 -10.72 8.88
C SER A 51 15.19 -11.48 9.84
N PRO A 52 14.87 -12.73 10.21
CA PRO A 52 15.77 -13.58 10.98
C PRO A 52 17.08 -13.85 10.24
N ALA A 53 18.12 -14.24 10.98
CA ALA A 53 19.40 -14.60 10.38
C ALA A 53 19.24 -15.75 9.36
N ASN A 54 19.84 -15.57 8.18
CA ASN A 54 19.88 -16.56 7.12
C ASN A 54 21.33 -16.69 6.60
N PRO A 55 22.01 -17.85 6.79
CA PRO A 55 21.48 -19.09 7.37
C PRO A 55 21.26 -18.99 8.89
N PRO A 56 20.29 -19.76 9.44
CA PRO A 56 20.08 -19.84 10.88
C PRO A 56 21.26 -20.53 11.59
N PRO A 57 21.45 -20.33 12.90
CA PRO A 57 22.49 -20.98 13.69
C PRO A 57 22.45 -22.51 13.54
N SER A 58 23.61 -23.12 13.36
CA SER A 58 23.73 -24.56 13.13
C SER A 58 23.17 -25.38 14.31
N GLY A 59 22.27 -26.32 14.01
CA GLY A 59 21.65 -27.21 15.00
C GLY A 59 20.43 -26.64 15.71
N ASP A 60 20.05 -25.37 15.48
CA ASP A 60 18.88 -24.75 16.09
C ASP A 60 17.62 -24.94 15.23
N THR A 61 16.82 -25.94 15.60
CA THR A 61 15.54 -26.24 14.93
C THR A 61 14.49 -25.15 15.16
N ALA A 62 14.56 -24.43 16.29
CA ALA A 62 13.66 -23.32 16.57
C ALA A 62 13.98 -22.13 15.66
N ALA A 63 15.25 -21.80 15.45
CA ALA A 63 15.66 -20.74 14.54
C ALA A 63 15.26 -21.02 13.08
N VAL A 64 15.36 -22.28 12.63
CA VAL A 64 14.87 -22.69 11.30
C VAL A 64 13.35 -22.49 11.18
N THR A 65 12.59 -22.86 12.22
CA THR A 65 11.13 -22.68 12.25
C THR A 65 10.75 -21.21 12.16
N VAL A 66 11.40 -20.34 12.96
CA VAL A 66 11.19 -18.89 12.95
C VAL A 66 11.49 -18.29 11.57
N LEU A 67 12.60 -18.68 10.93
CA LEU A 67 12.93 -18.21 9.59
C LEU A 67 11.87 -18.63 8.56
N ASN A 68 11.41 -19.87 8.61
CA ASN A 68 10.38 -20.37 7.68
C ASN A 68 9.03 -19.66 7.87
N GLU A 69 8.63 -19.40 9.12
CA GLU A 69 7.43 -18.65 9.44
C GLU A 69 7.51 -17.20 8.95
N TRP A 70 8.66 -16.55 9.14
CA TRP A 70 8.89 -15.20 8.64
C TRP A 70 8.83 -15.16 7.10
N LEU A 71 9.51 -16.09 6.42
CA LEU A 71 9.50 -16.19 4.95
C LEU A 71 8.10 -16.47 4.39
N LYS A 72 7.27 -17.22 5.12
CA LYS A 72 5.87 -17.46 4.75
C LYS A 72 5.09 -16.15 4.79
N LYS A 73 5.17 -15.40 5.89
CA LYS A 73 4.49 -14.10 6.03
C LYS A 73 5.00 -13.06 5.03
N GLU A 74 6.30 -13.05 4.73
CA GLU A 74 6.89 -12.20 3.70
C GLU A 74 6.27 -12.47 2.32
N LYS A 75 6.08 -13.75 1.96
CA LYS A 75 5.42 -14.15 0.71
C LYS A 75 3.94 -13.79 0.68
N GLU A 76 3.24 -13.93 1.80
CA GLU A 76 1.83 -13.51 1.94
C GLU A 76 1.69 -11.99 1.77
N ALA A 77 2.56 -11.21 2.42
CA ALA A 77 2.61 -9.76 2.28
C ALA A 77 2.90 -9.33 0.82
N CYS A 78 3.90 -9.94 0.18
CA CYS A 78 4.19 -9.75 -1.25
C CYS A 78 2.97 -10.05 -2.13
N HIS A 79 2.28 -11.17 -1.85
CA HIS A 79 1.10 -11.58 -2.61
C HIS A 79 -0.03 -10.56 -2.48
N TYR A 80 -0.33 -10.10 -1.26
CA TYR A 80 -1.35 -9.07 -1.03
C TYR A 80 -1.05 -7.76 -1.73
N LEU A 81 0.22 -7.31 -1.71
CA LEU A 81 0.64 -6.13 -2.45
C LEU A 81 0.45 -6.33 -3.96
N ALA A 82 0.95 -7.43 -4.51
CA ALA A 82 0.90 -7.72 -5.94
C ALA A 82 -0.53 -7.77 -6.50
N GLN A 83 -1.50 -8.32 -5.75
CA GLN A 83 -2.92 -8.34 -6.15
C GLN A 83 -3.51 -6.95 -6.39
N LYS A 84 -2.95 -5.93 -5.74
CA LYS A 84 -3.44 -4.55 -5.73
C LYS A 84 -2.71 -3.63 -6.69
N LEU A 85 -1.77 -4.17 -7.46
CA LEU A 85 -1.02 -3.45 -8.48
C LEU A 85 -1.45 -3.89 -9.88
N LYS A 86 -1.14 -3.05 -10.87
CA LYS A 86 -1.16 -3.42 -12.29
C LYS A 86 0.21 -3.96 -12.70
N ASP A 87 0.26 -4.75 -13.76
CA ASP A 87 1.47 -5.45 -14.20
C ASP A 87 2.65 -4.51 -14.50
N SER A 88 2.36 -3.32 -15.03
CA SER A 88 3.40 -2.30 -15.27
C SER A 88 4.08 -1.88 -13.97
N THR A 89 3.30 -1.55 -12.94
CA THR A 89 3.82 -1.20 -11.61
C THR A 89 4.54 -2.40 -10.96
N LEU A 90 3.98 -3.60 -11.09
CA LEU A 90 4.59 -4.80 -10.52
C LEU A 90 5.96 -5.08 -11.15
N THR A 91 6.09 -4.93 -12.47
CA THR A 91 7.34 -5.13 -13.21
C THR A 91 8.46 -4.21 -12.70
N GLU A 92 8.13 -2.97 -12.34
CA GLU A 92 9.09 -2.04 -11.74
C GLU A 92 9.55 -2.47 -10.34
N LEU A 93 8.74 -3.25 -9.62
CA LEU A 93 9.03 -3.70 -8.25
C LEU A 93 9.71 -5.07 -8.20
N LEU A 94 9.66 -5.88 -9.27
CA LEU A 94 10.27 -7.23 -9.31
C LEU A 94 11.78 -7.26 -9.03
N ARG A 95 12.46 -6.13 -9.20
CA ARG A 95 13.89 -5.95 -8.90
C ARG A 95 14.20 -5.81 -7.40
N LEU A 96 13.18 -5.71 -6.55
CA LEU A 96 13.30 -5.55 -5.10
C LEU A 96 13.07 -6.91 -4.42
N THR A 97 13.79 -7.16 -3.33
CA THR A 97 13.85 -8.51 -2.72
C THR A 97 12.97 -8.66 -1.48
N SER A 98 12.38 -7.58 -0.98
CA SER A 98 11.47 -7.58 0.17
C SER A 98 10.26 -6.68 -0.05
N VAL A 99 9.16 -7.01 0.60
CA VAL A 99 7.93 -6.21 0.56
C VAL A 99 8.15 -4.82 1.17
N ALA A 100 9.01 -4.68 2.17
CA ALA A 100 9.41 -3.39 2.74
C ALA A 100 10.04 -2.45 1.69
N GLN A 101 10.97 -2.98 0.88
CA GLN A 101 11.58 -2.22 -0.22
C GLN A 101 10.53 -1.86 -1.28
N MET A 102 9.67 -2.81 -1.65
CA MET A 102 8.58 -2.57 -2.60
C MET A 102 7.64 -1.47 -2.10
N TRP A 103 7.25 -1.54 -0.84
CA TRP A 103 6.36 -0.57 -0.20
C TRP A 103 6.99 0.82 -0.11
N THR A 104 8.27 0.90 0.24
CA THR A 104 9.03 2.16 0.29
C THR A 104 9.10 2.81 -1.09
N ALA A 105 9.49 2.05 -2.10
CA ALA A 105 9.59 2.53 -3.49
C ALA A 105 8.23 3.00 -4.02
N LEU A 106 7.18 2.20 -3.77
CA LEU A 106 5.81 2.53 -4.15
C LEU A 106 5.35 3.82 -3.46
N SER A 107 5.55 3.90 -2.15
CA SER A 107 5.13 5.05 -1.34
C SER A 107 5.81 6.34 -1.79
N SER A 108 7.11 6.29 -2.07
CA SER A 108 7.86 7.44 -2.58
C SER A 108 7.31 7.89 -3.94
N LYS A 109 7.15 6.96 -4.90
CA LYS A 109 6.71 7.27 -6.26
C LYS A 109 5.31 7.90 -6.27
N TYR A 110 4.36 7.25 -5.59
CA TYR A 110 2.96 7.62 -5.68
C TYR A 110 2.58 8.80 -4.78
N THR A 111 3.33 9.04 -3.70
CA THR A 111 3.21 10.30 -2.94
C THR A 111 3.65 11.50 -3.78
N ALA A 112 4.74 11.37 -4.54
CA ALA A 112 5.16 12.44 -5.45
C ALA A 112 4.13 12.69 -6.57
N LEU A 113 3.65 11.64 -7.23
CA LEU A 113 2.64 11.74 -8.30
C LEU A 113 1.33 12.38 -7.80
N SER A 114 0.78 11.89 -6.69
CA SER A 114 -0.46 12.42 -6.13
C SER A 114 -0.34 13.86 -5.66
N SER A 115 0.83 14.27 -5.13
CA SER A 115 1.06 15.67 -4.74
C SER A 115 0.97 16.62 -5.94
N HIS A 116 1.49 16.22 -7.11
CA HIS A 116 1.35 17.01 -8.33
C HIS A 116 -0.11 17.13 -8.79
N ILE A 117 -0.88 16.04 -8.71
CA ILE A 117 -2.30 16.04 -9.08
C ILE A 117 -3.10 16.97 -8.14
N VAL A 118 -2.87 16.87 -6.84
CA VAL A 118 -3.55 17.73 -5.85
C VAL A 118 -3.19 19.20 -6.07
N ALA A 119 -1.92 19.51 -6.35
CA ALA A 119 -1.49 20.87 -6.65
C ALA A 119 -2.15 21.43 -7.93
N ASP A 120 -2.26 20.61 -8.99
CA ASP A 120 -2.94 21.01 -10.22
C ASP A 120 -4.44 21.26 -9.98
N MET A 121 -5.12 20.37 -9.25
CA MET A 121 -6.53 20.55 -8.86
C MET A 121 -6.75 21.84 -8.06
N GLN A 122 -5.85 22.15 -7.10
CA GLN A 122 -5.92 23.38 -6.32
C GLN A 122 -5.74 24.61 -7.22
N HIS A 123 -4.74 24.58 -8.12
CA HIS A 123 -4.49 25.66 -9.06
C HIS A 123 -5.68 25.90 -10.02
N GLN A 124 -6.32 24.83 -10.51
CA GLN A 124 -7.53 24.96 -11.31
C GLN A 124 -8.67 25.60 -10.52
N PHE A 125 -8.89 25.17 -9.27
CA PHE A 125 -9.89 25.76 -8.39
C PHE A 125 -9.65 27.25 -8.14
N ASP A 126 -8.40 27.64 -7.86
CA ASP A 126 -8.03 29.04 -7.61
C ASP A 126 -8.24 29.93 -8.86
N ASN A 127 -8.06 29.35 -10.06
CA ASN A 127 -8.29 30.02 -11.33
C ASN A 127 -9.77 30.05 -11.76
N LEU A 128 -10.63 29.23 -11.16
CA LEU A 128 -12.07 29.22 -11.39
C LEU A 128 -12.82 30.38 -10.69
N LYS A 129 -12.12 31.47 -10.33
CA LYS A 129 -12.76 32.68 -9.79
C LYS A 129 -13.96 33.09 -10.66
N CYS A 130 -15.10 33.32 -10.00
CA CYS A 130 -16.28 33.89 -10.63
C CYS A 130 -15.88 35.18 -11.38
N PRO A 131 -16.34 35.39 -12.61
CA PRO A 131 -16.16 36.68 -13.28
C PRO A 131 -16.70 37.79 -12.35
N ASP A 132 -15.93 38.88 -12.22
CA ASP A 132 -16.25 40.06 -11.39
C ASP A 132 -17.60 40.72 -11.73
N ASN A 133 -18.28 40.23 -12.78
CA ASN A 133 -19.48 40.79 -13.36
C ASN A 133 -20.64 39.79 -13.36
N GLY A 134 -20.73 38.90 -12.37
CA GLY A 134 -21.94 38.13 -12.09
C GLY A 134 -23.10 39.07 -11.76
N ASN A 135 -23.73 39.64 -12.79
CA ASN A 135 -24.83 40.58 -12.70
C ASN A 135 -26.01 39.87 -12.03
N VAL A 136 -26.35 40.29 -10.81
CA VAL A 136 -27.58 39.91 -10.10
C VAL A 136 -28.61 41.02 -10.28
#